data_AF-A0A6P5RRP9-F1
#
_entry.id   AF-A0A6P5RRP9-F1
#
_cell.length_a   1.000
_cell.length_b   1.000
_cell.length_c   1.000
_cell.angle_alpha   90.00
_cell.angle_beta   90.00
_cell.angle_gamma   90.00
#
_symmetry.space_group_name_H-M   'P 1'
#
loop_
_entity.id
_entity.type
_entity.pdbx_description
1 polymer ?
#
loop_
_entity_poly.entity_id
_entity_poly.type
_entity_poly.pdbx_seq_one_letter_code
_entity_poly.pdbx_strand_id
1 'polypeptide(L)' 'MGSKFILGTTFFLFLISFSIKARAADFDIKKYGAKADGKTDDSQAINSAWKEACASTTPSTVVIAKGNYMAGPVKFQG' A
#
# COMPACT_ATOMS: atom_id res chain seq x y z
N MET A 1 -7.65 -45.84 11.76
CA MET A 1 -8.15 -44.86 10.76
C MET A 1 -7.85 -43.39 11.10
N GLY A 2 -7.79 -42.97 12.38
CA GLY A 2 -7.74 -41.54 12.76
C GLY A 2 -6.42 -40.78 12.52
N SER A 3 -5.25 -41.42 12.67
CA SER A 3 -3.95 -40.73 12.54
C SER A 3 -3.66 -40.20 11.11
N LYS A 4 -4.12 -40.91 10.07
CA LYS A 4 -4.00 -40.47 8.66
C LYS A 4 -4.85 -39.24 8.36
N PHE A 5 -5.98 -39.08 9.06
CA PHE A 5 -6.88 -37.93 8.92
C PHE A 5 -6.31 -36.70 9.63
N ILE A 6 -5.70 -36.89 10.80
CA ILE A 6 -5.01 -35.83 11.58
C ILE A 6 -3.77 -35.31 10.84
N LEU A 7 -3.01 -36.20 10.19
CA LEU A 7 -1.84 -35.79 9.41
C LEU A 7 -2.25 -34.94 8.18
N GLY A 8 -3.36 -35.31 7.53
CA GLY A 8 -3.92 -34.55 6.40
C GLY A 8 -4.44 -33.17 6.79
N THR A 9 -5.13 -33.03 7.93
CA THR A 9 -5.61 -31.73 8.41
C THR A 9 -4.46 -30.81 8.84
N THR A 10 -3.41 -31.36 9.46
CA THR A 10 -2.24 -30.58 9.88
C THR A 10 -1.44 -30.08 8.67
N PHE A 11 -1.29 -30.92 7.64
CA PHE A 11 -0.66 -30.53 6.37
C PHE A 11 -1.46 -29.45 5.62
N PHE A 12 -2.80 -29.57 5.60
CA PHE A 12 -3.67 -28.58 5.00
C PHE A 12 -3.61 -27.22 5.71
N LEU A 13 -3.54 -27.21 7.06
CA LEU A 13 -3.35 -25.98 7.84
C LEU A 13 -2.00 -25.30 7.56
N PHE A 14 -0.93 -26.09 7.37
CA PHE A 14 0.40 -25.57 7.02
C PHE A 14 0.44 -24.92 5.62
N LEU A 15 -0.30 -25.46 4.65
CA LEU A 15 -0.43 -24.86 3.31
C LEU A 15 -1.15 -23.51 3.31
N ILE A 16 -2.11 -23.31 4.23
CA ILE A 16 -2.82 -22.03 4.38
C ILE A 16 -1.87 -20.96 4.95
N SER A 17 -0.93 -21.33 5.81
CA SER A 17 0.05 -20.41 6.41
C SER A 17 1.00 -19.80 5.38
N PHE A 18 1.37 -20.54 4.34
CA PHE A 18 2.31 -20.07 3.30
C PHE A 18 1.66 -19.11 2.29
N SER A 19 0.33 -19.04 2.25
CA SER A 19 -0.42 -18.28 1.24
C SER A 19 -0.78 -16.85 1.65
N ILE A 20 -0.38 -16.40 2.85
CA ILE A 20 -0.64 -15.03 3.29
C ILE A 20 0.36 -14.08 2.61
N LYS A 21 0.02 -13.64 1.40
CA LYS A 21 0.68 -12.50 0.76
C LYS A 21 0.36 -11.26 1.59
N ALA A 22 1.38 -10.61 2.15
CA ALA A 22 1.22 -9.29 2.75
C ALA A 22 0.61 -8.35 1.68
N ARG A 23 -0.59 -7.84 1.94
CA ARG A 23 -1.17 -6.80 1.08
C ARG A 23 -0.31 -5.55 1.22
N ALA A 24 0.15 -5.02 0.09
CA ALA A 24 0.79 -3.73 0.09
C ALA A 24 -0.22 -2.65 0.51
N ALA A 25 0.22 -1.69 1.31
CA ALA A 25 -0.59 -0.54 1.67
C ALA A 25 -0.52 0.52 0.55
N ASP A 26 -1.68 0.87 0.00
CA ASP A 26 -1.80 1.83 -1.10
C ASP A 26 -2.18 3.22 -0.58
N PHE A 27 -1.29 4.18 -0.81
CA PHE A 27 -1.42 5.58 -0.40
C PHE A 27 -1.76 6.42 -1.63
N ASP A 28 -3.04 6.45 -2.01
CA ASP A 28 -3.53 7.27 -3.13
C ASP A 28 -3.53 8.75 -2.76
N ILE A 29 -2.73 9.55 -3.48
CA ILE A 29 -2.55 10.99 -3.22
C ILE A 29 -3.87 11.79 -3.29
N LYS A 30 -4.91 11.29 -3.98
CA LYS A 30 -6.23 11.94 -3.98
C LYS A 30 -6.91 11.88 -2.62
N LYS A 31 -6.66 10.83 -1.83
CA LYS A 31 -7.12 10.75 -0.43
C LYS A 31 -6.43 11.78 0.48
N TYR A 32 -5.29 12.32 0.04
CA TYR A 32 -4.53 13.37 0.71
C TYR A 32 -4.83 14.77 0.15
N GLY A 33 -5.84 14.90 -0.71
CA GLY A 33 -6.32 16.18 -1.22
C GLY A 33 -5.73 16.60 -2.57
N ALA A 34 -4.99 15.73 -3.27
CA ALA A 34 -4.53 16.03 -4.63
C ALA A 34 -5.72 16.19 -5.58
N LYS A 35 -5.77 17.28 -6.34
CA LYS A 35 -6.89 17.63 -7.21
C LYS A 35 -6.72 17.17 -8.64
N ALA A 36 -5.48 17.12 -9.14
CA ALA A 36 -5.19 16.69 -10.51
C ALA A 36 -5.89 17.53 -11.61
N ASP A 37 -6.10 18.82 -11.35
CA ASP A 37 -6.81 19.77 -12.23
C ASP A 37 -5.87 20.57 -13.17
N GLY A 38 -4.56 20.34 -13.08
CA GLY A 38 -3.52 21.04 -13.83
C GLY A 38 -3.34 22.51 -13.44
N LYS A 39 -3.85 22.93 -12.27
CA LYS A 39 -3.83 24.32 -11.79
C LYS A 39 -3.44 24.44 -10.32
N THR A 40 -3.94 23.54 -9.48
CA THR A 40 -3.69 23.51 -8.05
C THR A 40 -2.36 22.81 -7.78
N ASP A 41 -1.55 23.36 -6.88
CA ASP A 41 -0.33 22.69 -6.40
C ASP A 41 -0.70 21.51 -5.48
N ASP A 42 -0.40 20.30 -5.95
CA ASP A 42 -0.67 19.04 -5.27
C ASP A 42 0.55 18.55 -4.45
N SER A 43 1.64 19.33 -4.35
CA SER A 43 2.88 18.96 -3.64
C SER A 43 2.65 18.55 -2.18
N GLN A 44 1.77 19.25 -1.46
CA GLN A 44 1.44 18.94 -0.07
C GLN A 44 0.77 17.56 0.06
N ALA A 45 -0.13 17.21 -0.88
CA ALA A 45 -0.80 15.92 -0.88
C ALA A 45 0.19 14.77 -1.12
N ILE A 46 1.13 14.98 -2.07
CA ILE A 46 2.19 14.00 -2.37
C ILE A 46 3.12 13.82 -1.16
N ASN A 47 3.58 14.92 -0.53
CA ASN A 47 4.44 14.86 0.66
C ASN A 47 3.74 14.15 1.84
N SER A 48 2.44 14.37 2.00
CA SER A 48 1.65 13.74 3.08
C SER A 48 1.50 12.23 2.84
N ALA A 49 1.14 11.83 1.62
CA ALA A 49 1.05 10.42 1.24
C ALA A 49 2.40 9.71 1.41
N TRP A 50 3.50 10.37 1.01
CA TRP A 50 4.85 9.81 1.16
C TRP A 50 5.24 9.60 2.61
N LYS A 51 5.01 10.61 3.48
CA LYS A 51 5.29 10.51 4.91
C LYS A 51 4.56 9.34 5.56
N GLU A 52 3.29 9.13 5.21
CA GLU A 52 2.51 8.02 5.76
C GLU A 52 2.96 6.67 5.19
N ALA A 53 3.29 6.62 3.90
CA ALA A 53 3.84 5.42 3.27
C ALA A 53 5.17 4.98 3.91
N CYS A 54 6.03 5.92 4.29
CA CYS A 54 7.27 5.64 5.02
C CYS A 54 7.04 5.14 6.45
N ALA A 55 5.94 5.51 7.08
CA ALA A 55 5.57 5.02 8.41
C ALA A 55 4.90 3.63 8.36
N SER A 56 4.62 3.10 7.17
CA SER A 56 3.98 1.79 7.00
C SER A 56 4.86 0.65 7.51
N THR A 57 4.28 -0.23 8.31
CA THR A 57 4.94 -1.47 8.79
C THR A 57 4.83 -2.62 7.79
N THR A 58 4.05 -2.44 6.72
CA THR A 58 3.93 -3.36 5.59
C THR A 58 4.49 -2.69 4.32
N PRO A 59 4.84 -3.47 3.27
CA PRO A 59 5.24 -2.91 1.99
C PRO A 59 4.22 -1.86 1.51
N SER A 60 4.70 -0.70 1.09
CA SER A 60 3.83 0.44 0.74
C SER A 60 4.05 0.91 -0.69
N THR A 61 2.98 1.41 -1.31
CA THR A 61 2.99 2.04 -2.63
C THR A 61 2.27 3.38 -2.55
N VAL A 62 2.92 4.47 -2.96
CA VAL A 62 2.24 5.76 -3.16
C VAL A 62 1.65 5.76 -4.57
N VAL A 63 0.33 5.92 -4.66
CA VAL A 63 -0.41 5.83 -5.93
C VAL A 63 -0.73 7.22 -6.44
N ILE A 64 -0.26 7.51 -7.65
CA ILE A 64 -0.59 8.71 -8.43
C ILE A 64 -1.49 8.27 -9.58
N ALA A 65 -2.81 8.39 -9.40
CA ALA A 65 -3.77 8.02 -10.43
C ALA A 65 -3.68 8.94 -11.66
N LYS A 66 -4.36 8.58 -12.76
CA LYS A 66 -4.42 9.42 -13.96
C LYS A 66 -5.01 10.81 -13.64
N GLY A 67 -4.33 11.86 -14.09
CA GLY A 67 -4.74 13.26 -13.97
C GLY A 67 -3.60 14.22 -14.29
N ASN A 68 -3.86 15.54 -14.30
CA ASN A 68 -2.84 16.56 -14.51
C ASN A 68 -2.44 17.17 -13.17
N TYR A 69 -1.26 16.82 -12.67
CA TYR A 69 -0.79 17.27 -11.36
C TYR A 69 0.22 18.40 -11.55
N MET A 70 0.00 19.53 -10.90
CA MET A 70 1.07 20.49 -10.68
C MET A 70 1.71 20.14 -9.33
N ALA A 71 3.03 20.09 -9.29
CA ALA A 71 3.76 19.85 -8.06
C ALA A 71 4.91 20.85 -7.96
N GLY A 72 4.91 21.61 -6.87
CA GLY A 72 6.12 22.26 -6.36
C GLY A 72 7.15 21.23 -5.86
N PRO A 73 8.15 21.67 -5.09
CA PRO A 73 9.15 20.77 -4.52
C PRO A 73 8.53 19.67 -3.64
N VAL A 74 8.88 18.42 -3.94
CA VAL A 74 8.43 17.24 -3.19
C VAL A 74 9.65 16.60 -2.53
N LYS A 75 9.52 16.17 -1.26
CA LYS A 75 10.60 15.57 -0.50
C LYS A 75 10.37 14.08 -0.30
N PHE A 76 11.04 13.28 -1.13
CA PHE A 76 11.05 11.83 -1.01
C PHE A 76 12.15 11.39 -0.03
N GLN A 77 11.86 11.49 1.27
CA GLN A 77 12.72 10.98 2.34
C GLN A 77 11.89 10.07 3.26
N GLY A 78 12.47 8.93 3.62
CA GLY A 78 11.93 7.97 4.58
C GLY A 78 13.02 7.55 5.55
#